data_AF-A0A524DFA9-F1
#
_entry.id   AF-A0A524DFA9-F1
#
_cell.length_a   1.000
_cell.length_b   1.000
_cell.length_c   1.000
_cell.angle_alpha   90.00
_cell.angle_beta   90.00
_cell.angle_gamma   90.00
#
_symmetry.space_group_name_H-M   'P 1'
#
loop_
_entity.id
_entity.type
_entity.pdbx_description
1 polymer ?
#
loop_
_entity_poly.entity_id
_entity_poly.type
_entity_poly.pdbx_seq_one_letter_code
_entity_poly.pdbx_strand_id
1 'polypeptide(L)'
;MNKTNYRQIKQELPDIFEKVKKDVNRVYDQHRAGLNLGLADLGIIKGSFVGGMHFYPGNEIVMNKTPLKLLIKQHPYEIIWAYVYHIILHEYLHSLGILDERECRLATLEVTKEIFNDQNHPALVIAKKGIGAYFSDLEFIYAPPIRRPDGILVEYVKGFDRNSYSYYS
;
A
#
# COMPACT_ATOMS: atom_id res chain seq x y z
N MET A 1 13.82 3.38 -22.34
CA MET A 1 12.96 2.96 -21.21
C MET A 1 11.95 4.07 -20.94
N ASN A 2 10.66 3.82 -21.11
CA ASN A 2 9.64 4.75 -20.64
C ASN A 2 9.77 4.84 -19.11
N LYS A 3 10.09 6.03 -18.60
CA LYS A 3 10.11 6.25 -17.14
C LYS A 3 8.67 6.12 -16.64
N THR A 4 8.42 5.12 -15.78
CA THR A 4 7.20 5.03 -14.99
C THR A 4 6.96 6.38 -14.32
N ASN A 5 5.73 6.91 -14.41
CA ASN A 5 5.41 8.19 -13.82
C ASN A 5 4.25 8.06 -12.81
N TYR A 6 4.16 9.03 -11.91
CA TYR A 6 3.18 9.03 -10.81
C TYR A 6 1.73 8.93 -11.29
N ARG A 7 1.40 9.56 -12.43
CA ARG A 7 0.04 9.49 -12.99
C ARG A 7 -0.31 8.07 -13.44
N GLN A 8 0.63 7.38 -14.08
CA GLN A 8 0.43 6.00 -14.53
C GLN A 8 0.19 5.07 -13.33
N ILE A 9 1.06 5.11 -12.33
CA ILE A 9 0.90 4.27 -11.12
C ILE A 9 -0.44 4.53 -10.44
N LYS A 10 -0.87 5.81 -10.35
CA LYS A 10 -2.17 6.16 -9.79
C LYS A 10 -3.36 5.54 -10.53
N GLN A 11 -3.26 5.39 -11.85
CA GLN A 11 -4.32 4.77 -12.66
C GLN A 11 -4.38 3.26 -12.46
N GLU A 12 -3.26 2.63 -12.08
CA GLU A 12 -3.16 1.20 -11.82
C GLU A 12 -3.55 0.81 -10.39
N LEU A 13 -3.61 1.77 -9.45
CA LEU A 13 -3.96 1.51 -8.04
C LEU A 13 -5.25 0.70 -7.84
N PRO A 14 -6.37 0.99 -8.55
CA PRO A 14 -7.57 0.17 -8.46
C PRO A 14 -7.33 -1.29 -8.88
N ASP A 15 -6.58 -1.52 -9.97
CA ASP A 15 -6.30 -2.87 -10.47
C ASP A 15 -5.44 -3.67 -9.49
N ILE A 16 -4.45 -3.00 -8.86
CA ILE A 16 -3.61 -3.60 -7.83
C ILE A 16 -4.45 -3.97 -6.60
N PHE A 17 -5.38 -3.12 -6.19
CA PHE A 17 -6.29 -3.43 -5.09
C PHE A 17 -7.23 -4.60 -5.39
N GLU A 18 -7.79 -4.67 -6.59
CA GLU A 18 -8.59 -5.83 -7.00
C GLU A 18 -7.79 -7.13 -6.96
N LYS A 19 -6.50 -7.07 -7.35
CA LYS A 19 -5.60 -8.20 -7.15
C LYS A 19 -5.41 -8.55 -5.68
N VAL A 20 -5.17 -7.56 -4.81
CA VAL A 20 -5.04 -7.78 -3.35
C VAL A 20 -6.27 -8.48 -2.78
N LYS A 21 -7.48 -8.02 -3.11
CA LYS A 21 -8.72 -8.67 -2.66
C LYS A 21 -8.80 -10.12 -3.09
N LYS A 22 -8.50 -10.41 -4.37
CA LYS A 22 -8.48 -11.77 -4.91
C LYS A 22 -7.46 -12.66 -4.21
N ASP A 23 -6.27 -12.13 -3.98
CA ASP A 23 -5.16 -12.84 -3.34
C ASP A 23 -5.49 -13.18 -1.88
N VAL A 24 -6.03 -12.22 -1.13
CA VAL A 24 -6.47 -12.44 0.26
C VAL A 24 -7.63 -13.42 0.34
N ASN A 25 -8.62 -13.30 -0.55
CA ASN A 25 -9.71 -14.27 -0.62
C ASN A 25 -9.20 -15.69 -0.91
N ARG A 26 -8.16 -15.84 -1.74
CA ARG A 26 -7.56 -17.15 -2.02
C ARG A 26 -6.91 -17.79 -0.79
N VAL A 27 -6.36 -16.98 0.12
CA VAL A 27 -5.60 -17.46 1.29
C VAL A 27 -6.47 -17.60 2.54
N TYR A 28 -7.36 -16.64 2.80
CA TYR A 28 -8.16 -16.58 4.02
C TYR A 28 -9.67 -16.77 3.80
N ASP A 29 -10.14 -16.87 2.56
CA ASP A 29 -11.59 -16.92 2.23
C ASP A 29 -12.37 -15.74 2.84
N GLN A 30 -11.72 -14.57 2.90
CA GLN A 30 -12.26 -13.35 3.46
C GLN A 30 -12.31 -12.23 2.42
N HIS A 31 -13.37 -11.44 2.49
CA HIS A 31 -13.60 -10.30 1.60
C HIS A 31 -14.24 -9.12 2.35
N ARG A 32 -13.81 -7.89 2.03
CA ARG A 32 -14.44 -6.63 2.45
C ARG A 32 -14.59 -5.70 1.24
N ALA A 33 -15.77 -5.11 1.16
CA ALA A 33 -16.17 -4.10 0.19
C ALA A 33 -16.30 -2.71 0.84
N GLY A 34 -16.47 -1.69 0.02
CA GLY A 34 -16.76 -0.32 0.42
C GLY A 34 -15.54 0.50 0.82
N LEU A 35 -14.34 0.15 0.34
CA LEU A 35 -13.10 0.85 0.71
C LEU A 35 -12.75 1.97 -0.27
N ASN A 36 -12.09 3.01 0.23
CA ASN A 36 -11.56 4.14 -0.54
C ASN A 36 -10.04 4.24 -0.32
N LEU A 37 -9.31 4.67 -1.36
CA LEU A 37 -7.88 4.97 -1.25
C LEU A 37 -7.62 6.46 -1.39
N GLY A 38 -7.00 7.04 -0.36
CA GLY A 38 -6.47 8.39 -0.33
C GLY A 38 -4.94 8.40 -0.44
N LEU A 39 -4.38 9.37 -1.16
CA LEU A 39 -2.95 9.63 -1.21
C LEU A 39 -2.62 10.91 -0.45
N ALA A 40 -1.86 10.81 0.62
CA ALA A 40 -1.54 11.93 1.50
C ALA A 40 -0.02 12.06 1.70
N ASP A 41 0.45 13.26 2.06
CA ASP A 41 1.82 13.42 2.53
C ASP A 41 1.83 13.20 4.04
N LEU A 42 2.29 12.02 4.48
CA LEU A 42 2.30 11.65 5.89
C LEU A 42 3.69 11.85 6.53
N GLY A 43 4.66 12.34 5.76
CA GLY A 43 6.04 12.46 6.19
C GLY A 43 6.77 11.11 6.25
N ILE A 44 8.07 11.17 6.52
CA ILE A 44 8.97 10.03 6.75
C ILE A 44 9.77 10.37 8.01
N ILE A 45 9.57 9.62 9.09
CA ILE A 45 10.30 9.81 10.35
C ILE A 45 11.29 8.65 10.51
N LYS A 46 12.54 8.96 10.85
CA LYS A 46 13.59 7.97 11.07
C LYS A 46 13.15 6.99 12.18
N GLY A 47 13.07 5.69 11.87
CA GLY A 47 12.62 4.65 12.80
C GLY A 47 11.10 4.43 12.88
N SER A 48 10.28 5.27 12.23
CA SER A 48 8.83 5.11 12.12
C SER A 48 8.37 5.60 10.75
N PHE A 49 8.33 4.67 9.79
CA PHE A 49 7.81 4.95 8.46
C PHE A 49 6.32 4.64 8.39
N VAL A 50 5.53 5.62 7.94
CA VAL A 50 4.11 5.42 7.62
C VAL A 50 3.98 5.25 6.12
N GLY A 51 3.82 4.00 5.67
CA GLY A 51 3.61 3.66 4.26
C GLY A 51 2.15 3.77 3.84
N GLY A 52 1.27 3.39 4.76
CA GLY A 52 -0.14 3.70 4.74
C GLY A 52 -0.69 3.80 6.16
N MET A 53 -1.95 4.20 6.27
CA MET A 53 -2.76 4.13 7.48
C MET A 53 -4.19 3.79 7.10
N HIS A 54 -4.76 2.79 7.76
CA HIS A 54 -6.19 2.57 7.84
C HIS A 54 -6.72 3.11 9.17
N PHE A 55 -7.72 3.99 9.10
CA PHE A 55 -8.41 4.45 10.30
C PHE A 55 -9.55 3.49 10.62
N TYR A 56 -9.35 2.52 11.52
CA TYR A 56 -10.46 1.72 12.04
C TYR A 56 -11.39 2.61 12.89
N PRO A 57 -12.74 2.50 12.79
CA PRO A 57 -13.55 1.55 12.01
C PRO A 57 -13.95 2.05 10.60
N GLY A 58 -13.23 3.02 10.04
CA GLY A 58 -13.53 3.66 8.76
C GLY A 58 -13.31 2.80 7.52
N ASN A 59 -13.58 3.41 6.37
CA ASN A 59 -13.47 2.81 5.03
C ASN A 59 -12.25 3.35 4.24
N GLU A 60 -11.39 4.12 4.90
CA GLU A 60 -10.30 4.84 4.24
C GLU A 60 -8.98 4.10 4.44
N ILE A 61 -8.37 3.70 3.32
CA ILE A 61 -6.95 3.39 3.25
C ILE A 61 -6.26 4.68 2.82
N VAL A 62 -5.26 5.14 3.56
CA VAL A 62 -4.44 6.30 3.18
C VAL A 62 -3.03 5.83 2.91
N MET A 63 -2.52 5.99 1.69
CA MET A 63 -1.14 5.68 1.34
C MET A 63 -0.29 6.96 1.28
N ASN A 64 0.93 6.87 1.79
CA ASN A 64 1.86 7.99 1.79
C ASN A 64 2.44 8.22 0.39
N LYS A 65 2.17 9.36 -0.22
CA LYS A 65 2.62 9.68 -1.59
C LYS A 65 4.12 10.01 -1.67
N THR A 66 4.73 10.43 -0.56
CA THR A 66 6.14 10.83 -0.52
C THR A 66 7.09 9.67 -0.85
N PRO A 67 7.03 8.53 -0.15
CA PRO A 67 7.86 7.36 -0.50
C PRO A 67 7.53 6.80 -1.87
N LEU A 68 6.25 6.78 -2.27
CA LEU A 68 5.87 6.33 -3.61
C LEU A 68 6.54 7.17 -4.71
N LYS A 69 6.57 8.50 -4.55
CA LYS A 69 7.25 9.40 -5.49
C LYS A 69 8.77 9.22 -5.51
N LEU A 70 9.38 8.87 -4.38
CA LEU A 70 10.81 8.56 -4.32
C LEU A 70 11.11 7.26 -5.08
N LEU A 71 10.34 6.20 -4.83
CA LEU A 71 10.49 4.92 -5.54
C LEU A 71 10.36 5.10 -7.05
N ILE A 72 9.38 5.88 -7.50
CA ILE A 72 9.17 6.16 -8.94
C ILE A 72 10.40 6.82 -9.59
N LYS A 73 11.19 7.58 -8.83
CA LYS A 73 12.40 8.24 -9.35
C LYS A 73 13.62 7.32 -9.36
N GLN A 74 13.69 6.36 -8.44
CA GLN A 74 14.92 5.63 -8.11
C GLN A 74 14.89 4.16 -8.56
N HIS A 75 13.71 3.56 -8.71
CA HIS A 75 13.57 2.12 -8.90
C HIS A 75 12.77 1.77 -10.15
N PRO A 76 12.99 0.56 -10.70
CA PRO A 76 12.19 0.04 -11.80
C PRO A 76 10.75 -0.29 -11.36
N TYR A 77 9.87 -0.48 -12.34
CA TYR A 77 8.43 -0.68 -12.16
C TYR A 77 8.09 -1.81 -11.19
N GLU A 78 8.82 -2.93 -11.26
CA GLU A 78 8.56 -4.13 -10.46
C GLU A 78 8.68 -3.86 -8.95
N ILE A 79 9.62 -3.00 -8.55
CA ILE A 79 9.80 -2.58 -7.16
C ILE A 79 8.70 -1.60 -6.74
N ILE A 80 8.35 -0.65 -7.62
CA ILE A 80 7.27 0.32 -7.36
C ILE A 80 5.94 -0.42 -7.17
N TRP A 81 5.64 -1.36 -8.06
CA TRP A 81 4.43 -2.18 -8.03
C TRP A 81 4.38 -3.03 -6.75
N ALA A 82 5.49 -3.69 -6.40
CA ALA A 82 5.57 -4.50 -5.19
C ALA A 82 5.39 -3.70 -3.90
N TYR A 83 5.93 -2.48 -3.84
CA TYR A 83 5.69 -1.58 -2.72
C TYR A 83 4.21 -1.21 -2.58
N VAL A 84 3.58 -0.82 -3.68
CA VAL A 84 2.15 -0.47 -3.71
C VAL A 84 1.30 -1.67 -3.28
N TYR A 85 1.57 -2.84 -3.85
CA TYR A 85 0.89 -4.09 -3.48
C TYR A 85 1.03 -4.38 -1.98
N HIS A 86 2.25 -4.29 -1.43
CA HIS A 86 2.51 -4.59 -0.02
C HIS A 86 1.75 -3.65 0.92
N ILE A 87 1.78 -2.33 0.67
CA ILE A 87 1.05 -1.37 1.50
C ILE A 87 -0.45 -1.63 1.42
N ILE A 88 -1.00 -1.81 0.22
CA ILE A 88 -2.45 -2.05 0.07
C ILE A 88 -2.86 -3.37 0.73
N LEU A 89 -2.06 -4.43 0.61
CA LEU A 89 -2.30 -5.70 1.28
C LEU A 89 -2.33 -5.55 2.81
N HIS A 90 -1.34 -4.88 3.38
CA HIS A 90 -1.24 -4.65 4.82
C HIS A 90 -2.46 -3.87 5.35
N GLU A 91 -2.80 -2.75 4.70
CA GLU A 91 -3.96 -1.95 5.12
C GLU A 91 -5.30 -2.66 4.87
N TYR A 92 -5.39 -3.50 3.84
CA TYR A 92 -6.59 -4.31 3.60
C TYR A 92 -6.78 -5.39 4.67
N LEU A 93 -5.70 -6.05 5.11
CA LEU A 93 -5.76 -7.02 6.22
C LEU A 93 -6.15 -6.34 7.55
N HIS A 94 -5.63 -5.14 7.83
CA HIS A 94 -6.13 -4.29 8.92
C HIS A 94 -7.63 -4.01 8.78
N SER A 95 -8.09 -3.72 7.57
CA SER A 95 -9.52 -3.51 7.30
C SER A 95 -10.38 -4.77 7.51
N LEU A 96 -9.81 -5.98 7.43
CA LEU A 96 -10.50 -7.23 7.74
C LEU A 96 -10.56 -7.53 9.24
N GLY A 97 -9.93 -6.68 10.08
CA GLY A 97 -9.98 -6.79 11.53
C GLY A 97 -8.70 -7.35 12.18
N ILE A 98 -7.60 -7.52 11.43
CA ILE A 98 -6.29 -7.90 11.99
C ILE A 98 -5.61 -6.65 12.56
N LEU A 99 -6.01 -6.22 13.76
CA LEU A 99 -5.63 -4.92 14.32
C LEU A 99 -4.23 -4.87 14.95
N ASP A 100 -3.71 -6.00 15.46
CA ASP A 100 -2.35 -6.04 16.00
C ASP A 100 -1.34 -5.98 14.84
N GLU A 101 -0.44 -5.00 14.88
CA GLU A 101 0.51 -4.74 13.82
C GLU A 101 1.47 -5.93 13.58
N ARG A 102 1.80 -6.73 14.61
CA ARG A 102 2.65 -7.91 14.42
C ARG A 102 1.87 -9.02 13.74
N GLU A 103 0.63 -9.26 14.15
CA GLU A 103 -0.26 -10.21 13.49
C GLU A 103 -0.51 -9.83 12.02
N CYS A 104 -0.75 -8.54 11.74
CA CYS A 104 -0.94 -8.05 10.38
C CYS A 104 0.32 -8.23 9.52
N ARG A 105 1.52 -8.01 10.08
CA ARG A 105 2.78 -8.30 9.36
C ARG A 105 2.96 -9.78 9.05
N LEU A 106 2.61 -10.66 9.99
CA LEU A 106 2.66 -12.10 9.77
C LEU A 106 1.68 -12.54 8.68
N ALA A 107 0.43 -12.05 8.73
CA ALA A 107 -0.58 -12.32 7.72
C ALA A 107 -0.19 -11.76 6.34
N THR A 108 0.36 -10.55 6.29
CA THR A 108 0.88 -9.94 5.05
C THR A 108 1.99 -10.81 4.45
N LEU A 109 2.90 -11.33 5.27
CA LEU A 109 3.96 -12.22 4.83
C LEU A 109 3.42 -13.58 4.37
N GLU A 110 2.45 -14.14 5.07
CA GLU A 110 1.78 -15.39 4.71
C GLU A 110 1.12 -15.29 3.33
N VAL A 111 0.23 -14.30 3.13
CA VAL A 111 -0.40 -14.06 1.82
C VAL A 111 0.66 -13.87 0.75
N THR A 112 1.66 -13.02 0.98
CA THR A 112 2.72 -12.76 0.00
C THR A 112 3.50 -14.04 -0.37
N LYS A 113 3.80 -14.92 0.59
CA LYS A 113 4.47 -16.21 0.33
C LYS A 113 3.61 -17.14 -0.51
N GLU A 114 2.33 -17.26 -0.18
CA GLU A 114 1.40 -18.12 -0.91
C GLU A 114 1.20 -17.63 -2.35
N ILE A 115 1.14 -16.31 -2.57
CA ILE A 115 0.95 -15.74 -3.90
C ILE A 115 2.23 -15.79 -4.76
N PHE A 116 3.40 -15.50 -4.19
CA PHE A 116 4.65 -15.34 -4.94
C PHE A 116 5.66 -16.44 -4.59
N ASN A 117 5.82 -17.39 -5.49
CA ASN A 117 6.72 -18.54 -5.32
C ASN A 117 8.22 -18.19 -5.47
N ASP A 118 8.55 -17.09 -6.15
CA ASP A 118 9.94 -16.65 -6.33
C ASP A 118 10.47 -15.94 -5.08
N GLN A 119 11.53 -16.49 -4.49
CA GLN A 119 12.19 -15.95 -3.30
C GLN A 119 12.80 -14.55 -3.51
N ASN A 120 13.07 -14.18 -4.76
CA ASN A 120 13.60 -12.87 -5.14
C ASN A 120 12.50 -11.90 -5.57
N HIS A 121 11.22 -12.30 -5.56
CA HIS A 121 10.13 -11.42 -5.94
C HIS A 121 10.11 -10.19 -5.02
N PRO A 122 10.10 -8.95 -5.55
CA PRO A 122 10.24 -7.76 -4.71
C PRO A 122 9.17 -7.63 -3.61
N ALA A 123 7.94 -8.09 -3.84
CA ALA A 123 6.89 -8.09 -2.82
C ALA A 123 7.25 -8.99 -1.62
N LEU A 124 7.84 -10.16 -1.88
CA LEU A 124 8.26 -11.08 -0.83
C LEU A 124 9.49 -10.57 -0.07
N VAL A 125 10.40 -9.90 -0.77
CA VAL A 125 11.53 -9.21 -0.14
C VAL A 125 11.04 -8.12 0.81
N ILE A 126 10.09 -7.27 0.36
CA ILE A 126 9.47 -6.23 1.18
C ILE A 126 8.74 -6.83 2.39
N ALA A 127 7.93 -7.88 2.19
CA ALA A 127 7.19 -8.51 3.28
C ALA A 127 8.12 -9.13 4.35
N LYS A 128 9.28 -9.70 3.95
CA LYS A 128 10.24 -10.32 4.88
C LYS A 128 11.13 -9.31 5.59
N LYS A 129 11.67 -8.33 4.85
CA LYS A 129 12.72 -7.42 5.32
C LYS A 129 12.19 -6.03 5.67
N GLY A 130 10.90 -5.81 5.47
CA GLY A 130 10.29 -4.49 5.45
C GLY A 130 10.60 -3.74 4.16
N ILE A 131 9.83 -2.70 3.93
CA ILE A 131 10.03 -1.73 2.85
C ILE A 131 11.48 -1.21 2.76
N GLY A 132 12.18 -1.07 3.89
CA GLY A 132 13.56 -0.57 3.98
C GLY A 132 14.56 -1.33 3.12
N ALA A 133 14.25 -2.55 2.71
CA ALA A 133 15.08 -3.36 1.81
C ALA A 133 15.38 -2.69 0.46
N TYR A 134 14.49 -1.82 -0.03
CA TYR A 134 14.69 -1.05 -1.27
C TYR A 134 14.89 0.43 -1.01
N PHE A 135 14.91 0.84 0.26
CA PHE A 135 15.07 2.23 0.64
C PHE A 135 16.35 2.41 1.46
N SER A 136 17.51 2.22 0.83
CA SER A 136 18.81 2.56 1.42
C SER A 136 18.93 4.06 1.72
N ASP A 137 18.24 4.91 0.95
CA ASP A 137 18.32 6.37 1.05
C ASP A 137 17.21 6.99 1.92
N LEU A 138 16.38 6.21 2.63
CA LEU A 138 15.35 6.77 3.55
C LEU A 138 15.95 7.39 4.84
N GLU A 139 17.23 7.76 4.84
CA GLU A 139 17.84 8.55 5.91
C GLU A 139 17.23 9.95 6.05
N PHE A 140 16.37 10.37 5.10
CA PHE A 140 15.67 11.64 5.16
C PHE A 140 14.64 11.68 6.30
N ILE A 141 14.89 12.53 7.30
CA ILE A 141 13.84 13.08 8.16
C ILE A 141 13.05 14.07 7.30
N TYR A 142 11.95 13.61 6.70
CA TYR A 142 10.96 14.50 6.11
C TYR A 142 9.80 14.59 7.08
N ALA A 143 9.86 15.53 8.01
CA ALA A 143 8.69 15.86 8.82
C ALA A 143 7.53 16.16 7.85
N PRO A 144 6.31 15.63 8.09
CA PRO A 144 5.17 15.95 7.25
C PRO A 144 5.12 17.48 7.09
N PRO A 145 4.97 18.02 5.86
CA PRO A 145 4.98 19.46 5.66
C PRO A 145 3.99 20.05 6.66
N ILE A 146 4.50 20.96 7.51
CA ILE A 146 3.84 21.68 8.62
C ILE A 146 2.34 21.36 8.65
N ARG A 147 1.85 20.68 9.70
CA ARG A 147 0.40 20.49 9.93
C ARG A 147 -0.27 21.83 9.67
N ARG A 148 -0.89 21.97 8.51
CA ARG A 148 -1.59 23.21 8.17
C ARG A 148 -2.78 23.28 9.13
N PRO A 149 -3.21 24.49 9.55
CA PRO A 149 -4.44 24.64 10.33
C PRO A 149 -5.62 23.89 9.70
N ASP A 150 -5.58 23.76 8.37
CA ASP A 150 -6.55 23.15 7.46
C ASP A 150 -6.44 21.61 7.30
N GLY A 151 -5.51 20.95 8.01
CA GLY A 151 -5.35 19.48 7.99
C GLY A 151 -4.41 18.94 6.90
N ILE A 152 -4.48 17.63 6.64
CA ILE A 152 -3.67 16.94 5.62
C ILE A 152 -4.49 16.83 4.33
N LEU A 153 -3.95 17.32 3.22
CA LEU A 153 -4.58 17.18 1.90
C LEU A 153 -4.53 15.72 1.43
N VAL A 154 -5.71 15.10 1.34
CA VAL A 154 -5.90 13.74 0.83
C VAL A 154 -6.34 13.80 -0.64
N GLU A 155 -5.59 13.14 -1.52
CA GLU A 155 -5.91 12.97 -2.93
C GLU A 155 -6.58 11.60 -3.15
N TYR A 156 -7.90 11.57 -3.33
CA TYR A 156 -8.64 10.32 -3.53
C TYR A 156 -8.40 9.70 -4.91
N VAL A 157 -8.25 8.37 -4.94
CA VAL A 157 -8.13 7.57 -6.15
C VAL A 157 -9.52 7.20 -6.66
N LYS A 158 -9.88 7.67 -7.85
CA LYS A 158 -11.18 7.39 -8.47
C LYS A 158 -11.27 5.94 -8.93
N GLY A 159 -12.44 5.32 -8.78
CA GLY A 159 -12.69 3.95 -9.23
C GLY A 159 -11.99 2.88 -8.38
N PHE A 160 -11.53 3.25 -7.18
CA PHE A 160 -11.05 2.28 -6.21
C PHE A 160 -12.21 1.39 -5.74
N ASP A 161 -11.91 0.12 -5.45
CA ASP A 161 -12.91 -0.89 -5.06
C ASP A 161 -14.07 -1.08 -6.06
N ARG A 162 -13.82 -0.83 -7.34
CA ARG A 162 -14.87 -0.80 -8.38
C ARG A 162 -15.65 -2.11 -8.52
N ASN A 163 -15.03 -3.27 -8.26
CA ASN A 163 -15.73 -4.55 -8.42
C ASN A 163 -16.77 -4.77 -7.32
N SER A 164 -16.74 -4.02 -6.23
CA SER A 164 -17.75 -4.10 -5.18
C SER A 164 -18.98 -3.21 -5.44
N TYR A 165 -18.93 -2.36 -6.47
CA TYR A 165 -20.06 -1.53 -6.92
C TYR A 165 -20.73 -2.09 -8.18
N SER A 166 -20.33 -3.27 -8.65
CA SER A 166 -20.96 -3.88 -9.82
C SER A 166 -22.33 -4.43 -9.42
N TYR A 167 -23.32 -4.30 -10.30
CA TYR A 167 -24.72 -4.69 -10.04
C TYR A 167 -24.90 -6.21 -9.75
N TYR A 168 -23.84 -7.01 -9.94
CA TYR A 168 -23.82 -8.47 -9.84
C TYR A 168 -22.68 -9.00 -8.95
N SER A 169 -22.11 -8.16 -8.08
CA SER A 169 -21.02 -8.53 -7.16
C SER A 169 -21.48 -9.51 -6.09
#